data_AF-A0A928DF47-F1
#
_entry.id   AF-A0A928DF47-F1
#
_cell.length_a   1.000
_cell.length_b   1.000
_cell.length_c   1.000
_cell.angle_alpha   90.00
_cell.angle_beta   90.00
_cell.angle_gamma   90.00
#
_symmetry.space_group_name_H-M   'P 1'
#
loop_
_entity.id
_entity.type
_entity.pdbx_description
1 polymer ?
#
loop_
_entity_poly.entity_id
_entity_poly.type
_entity_poly.pdbx_seq_one_letter_code
_entity_poly.pdbx_strand_id
1 'polypeptide(L)'
;MRSPDSSTKVKGNIQIHESVVTSIVRKVASETEGVSRISGSSIVDNIAEIVGSKRIQDRAISVQMGKSKVSVEVSVNLIFGYKLPDVASALQTAIEEEVKKLTGLNVSKVDIIIREIDDPVVEEE
;
A
#
# COMPACT_ATOMS: atom_id res chain seq x y z
N MET A 1 -21.95 -31.42 42.74
CA MET A 1 -21.16 -31.55 41.49
C MET A 1 -20.78 -30.15 41.00
N ARG A 2 -19.51 -29.96 40.65
CA ARG A 2 -18.88 -28.71 40.18
C ARG A 2 -19.48 -28.29 38.82
N SER A 3 -19.95 -27.05 38.72
CA SER A 3 -20.22 -26.43 37.40
C SER A 3 -18.89 -26.11 36.70
N PRO A 4 -18.82 -26.27 35.36
CA PRO A 4 -17.57 -26.27 34.61
C PRO A 4 -16.99 -24.86 34.45
N ASP A 5 -15.66 -24.82 34.25
CA ASP A 5 -14.81 -23.66 34.08
C ASP A 5 -15.45 -22.50 33.32
N SER A 6 -15.55 -21.35 33.99
CA SER A 6 -15.62 -20.06 33.32
C SER A 6 -14.31 -19.85 32.58
N SER A 7 -14.26 -20.26 31.31
CA SER A 7 -13.16 -19.99 30.40
C SER A 7 -12.91 -18.48 30.35
N THR A 8 -11.86 -18.05 31.05
CA THR A 8 -11.43 -16.67 31.16
C THR A 8 -11.14 -16.16 29.75
N LYS A 9 -12.06 -15.39 29.16
CA LYS A 9 -11.78 -14.65 27.92
C LYS A 9 -10.73 -13.60 28.24
N VAL A 10 -9.45 -13.94 28.01
CA VAL A 10 -8.35 -12.98 28.08
C VAL A 10 -8.59 -11.96 26.96
N LYS A 11 -9.03 -10.75 27.33
CA LYS A 11 -9.20 -9.63 26.40
C LYS A 11 -7.95 -8.75 26.47
N GLY A 12 -7.20 -8.71 25.37
CA GLY A 12 -6.08 -7.78 25.16
C GLY A 12 -6.47 -6.59 24.27
N ASN A 13 -5.51 -5.68 24.04
CA ASN A 13 -5.64 -4.59 23.07
C ASN A 13 -4.98 -5.00 21.74
N ILE A 14 -5.64 -4.75 20.60
CA ILE A 14 -5.10 -4.99 19.27
C ILE A 14 -4.77 -3.65 18.64
N GLN A 15 -3.53 -3.47 18.18
CA GLN A 15 -3.10 -2.29 17.44
C GLN A 15 -2.47 -2.72 16.12
N ILE A 16 -2.85 -2.04 15.04
CA ILE A 16 -2.34 -2.30 13.69
C ILE A 16 -1.38 -1.16 13.35
N HIS A 17 -0.12 -1.51 13.08
CA HIS A 17 0.90 -0.54 12.71
C HIS A 17 0.74 -0.12 11.25
N GLU A 18 1.13 1.12 10.91
CA GLU A 18 1.07 1.65 9.55
C GLU A 18 1.79 0.74 8.53
N SER A 19 2.89 0.11 8.95
CA SER A 19 3.70 -0.78 8.08
C SER A 19 2.93 -2.00 7.60
N VAL A 20 1.93 -2.47 8.36
CA VAL A 20 1.06 -3.57 7.94
C VAL A 20 0.17 -3.10 6.79
N VAL A 21 -0.41 -1.90 6.91
CA VAL A 21 -1.23 -1.30 5.84
C VAL A 21 -0.37 -1.05 4.60
N THR A 22 0.84 -0.49 4.75
CA THR A 22 1.78 -0.30 3.65
C THR A 22 2.10 -1.62 2.93
N SER A 23 2.21 -2.73 3.66
CA SER A 23 2.50 -4.05 3.08
C SER A 23 1.32 -4.59 2.26
N ILE A 24 0.09 -4.38 2.74
CA ILE A 24 -1.13 -4.72 2.00
C ILE A 24 -1.22 -3.89 0.72
N VAL A 25 -1.06 -2.57 0.83
CA VAL A 25 -1.09 -1.65 -0.31
C VAL A 25 -0.04 -2.02 -1.36
N ARG A 26 1.18 -2.34 -0.91
CA ARG A 26 2.26 -2.79 -1.81
C ARG A 26 1.85 -4.04 -2.58
N LYS A 27 1.30 -5.05 -1.89
CA LYS A 27 0.86 -6.29 -2.54
C LYS A 27 -0.23 -6.02 -3.57
N VAL A 28 -1.27 -5.28 -3.18
CA VAL A 28 -2.41 -4.96 -4.07
C VAL A 28 -1.94 -4.17 -5.30
N ALA A 29 -1.09 -3.17 -5.12
CA ALA A 29 -0.56 -2.38 -6.22
C ALA A 29 0.28 -3.21 -7.20
N SER A 30 1.08 -4.16 -6.70
CA SER A 30 1.83 -5.10 -7.55
C SER A 30 0.95 -6.10 -8.31
N GLU A 31 -0.26 -6.38 -7.82
CA GLU A 31 -1.20 -7.34 -8.43
C GLU A 31 -2.24 -6.66 -9.34
N THR A 32 -2.26 -5.33 -9.39
CA THR A 32 -3.24 -4.58 -10.19
C THR A 32 -2.80 -4.51 -11.65
N GLU A 33 -3.67 -4.98 -12.54
CA GLU A 33 -3.44 -4.95 -13.98
C GLU A 33 -3.18 -3.53 -14.49
N GLY A 34 -2.17 -3.37 -15.35
CA GLY A 34 -1.74 -2.08 -15.87
C GLY A 34 -0.78 -1.30 -14.95
N VAL A 35 -0.54 -1.76 -13.72
CA VAL A 35 0.57 -1.25 -12.89
C VAL A 35 1.84 -2.00 -13.26
N SER A 36 2.87 -1.27 -13.71
CA SER A 36 4.20 -1.82 -14.00
C SER A 36 4.97 -2.07 -12.70
N ARG A 37 5.11 -1.03 -11.90
CA ARG A 37 5.84 -1.07 -10.63
C ARG A 37 5.43 0.06 -9.70
N ILE A 38 5.70 -0.12 -8.42
CA ILE A 38 5.60 0.93 -7.40
C ILE A 38 6.87 1.78 -7.46
N SER A 39 6.74 3.07 -7.75
CA SER A 39 7.86 3.99 -8.03
C SER A 39 8.83 4.07 -6.84
N GLY A 40 10.14 4.15 -7.04
CA GLY A 40 11.10 4.31 -5.93
C GLY A 40 11.37 3.05 -5.08
N SER A 41 11.01 1.85 -5.58
CA SER A 41 11.35 0.57 -4.91
C SER A 41 12.79 0.07 -5.19
N SER A 42 13.64 0.88 -5.83
CA SER A 42 14.98 0.47 -6.24
C SER A 42 16.00 0.64 -5.10
N ILE A 43 16.64 -0.47 -4.71
CA ILE A 43 17.70 -0.55 -3.68
C ILE A 43 18.87 0.40 -3.97
N VAL A 44 19.08 0.81 -5.22
CA VAL A 44 20.17 1.70 -5.68
C VAL A 44 20.11 3.13 -5.12
N ASP A 45 18.96 3.62 -4.65
CA ASP A 45 18.88 4.96 -4.06
C ASP A 45 19.51 5.05 -2.66
N ASN A 46 19.83 3.92 -2.02
CA ASN A 46 20.40 3.90 -0.66
C ASN A 46 21.93 4.14 -0.61
N ILE A 47 22.64 4.12 -1.76
CA ILE A 47 24.11 4.28 -1.74
C ILE A 47 24.52 5.77 -1.75
N ALA A 48 23.61 6.70 -2.07
CA ALA A 48 23.90 8.14 -2.12
C ALA A 48 23.60 8.90 -0.81
N GLU A 49 23.20 8.22 0.28
CA GLU A 49 22.70 8.83 1.52
C GLU A 49 23.75 9.49 2.44
N ILE A 50 25.00 9.71 2.00
CA ILE A 50 26.03 10.40 2.80
C ILE A 50 26.48 11.67 2.08
N VAL A 51 25.68 12.73 2.11
CA VAL A 51 26.10 14.13 2.29
C VAL A 51 24.84 14.96 2.52
N GLY A 52 24.77 15.59 3.68
CA GLY A 52 23.57 16.23 4.22
C GLY A 52 22.89 17.21 3.27
N SER A 53 21.60 16.99 3.05
CA SER A 53 20.55 18.01 2.91
C SER A 53 19.23 17.32 2.56
N LYS A 54 18.37 17.16 3.57
CA LYS A 54 16.91 17.20 3.46
C LYS A 54 16.32 16.77 2.10
N ARG A 55 16.31 15.46 1.83
CA ARG A 55 15.30 14.87 0.94
C ARG A 55 14.59 13.78 1.70
N ILE A 56 13.40 14.16 2.14
CA ILE A 56 12.33 13.24 2.51
C ILE A 56 12.33 12.16 1.44
N GLN A 57 12.70 10.96 1.84
CA GLN A 57 12.60 9.74 1.05
C GLN A 57 11.32 9.83 0.21
N ASP A 58 11.44 9.77 -1.13
CA ASP A 58 10.31 9.52 -2.04
C ASP A 58 9.77 8.13 -1.71
N ARG A 59 9.09 8.01 -0.56
CA ARG A 59 8.43 6.80 -0.13
C ARG A 59 7.29 6.61 -1.10
N ALA A 60 7.43 5.58 -1.92
CA ALA A 60 6.43 5.16 -2.88
C ALA A 60 5.02 5.02 -2.30
N ILE A 61 4.93 4.68 -1.02
CA ILE A 61 3.67 4.51 -0.30
C ILE A 61 3.77 5.30 0.99
N SER A 62 2.80 6.18 1.22
CA SER A 62 2.63 6.93 2.45
C SER A 62 1.28 6.58 3.06
N VAL A 63 1.28 6.20 4.33
CA VAL A 63 0.06 5.85 5.08
C VAL A 63 -0.06 6.78 6.26
N GLN A 64 -1.22 7.39 6.44
CA GLN A 64 -1.53 8.21 7.60
C GLN A 64 -2.64 7.54 8.42
N MET A 65 -2.30 7.17 9.65
CA MET A 65 -3.20 6.52 10.60
C MET A 65 -3.84 7.58 11.51
N GLY A 66 -5.12 7.87 11.29
CA GLY A 66 -5.95 8.68 12.20
C GLY A 66 -6.72 7.83 13.22
N LYS A 67 -7.52 8.48 14.08
CA LYS A 67 -8.31 7.80 15.13
C LYS A 67 -9.26 6.71 14.61
N SER A 68 -9.79 6.88 13.39
CA SER A 68 -10.72 5.92 12.75
C SER A 68 -10.71 6.04 11.21
N LYS A 69 -9.69 6.70 10.66
CA LYS A 69 -9.59 6.99 9.23
C LYS A 69 -8.16 6.73 8.79
N VAL A 70 -8.02 5.98 7.71
CA VAL A 70 -6.73 5.72 7.06
C VAL A 70 -6.71 6.47 5.74
N SER A 71 -5.64 7.22 5.50
CA SER A 71 -5.37 7.82 4.20
C SER A 71 -4.13 7.17 3.61
N VAL A 72 -4.21 6.79 2.34
CA VAL A 72 -3.13 6.13 1.61
C VAL A 72 -2.77 6.99 0.40
N GLU A 73 -1.48 7.19 0.18
CA GLU A 73 -0.93 7.74 -1.05
C GLU A 73 0.03 6.72 -1.66
N VAL A 74 -0.10 6.46 -2.95
CA VAL A 74 0.70 5.48 -3.69
C VAL A 74 1.24 6.12 -4.96
N SER A 75 2.55 6.10 -5.15
CA SER A 75 3.23 6.43 -6.40
C SER A 75 3.47 5.17 -7.22
N VAL A 76 2.96 5.13 -8.45
CA VAL A 76 3.08 4.00 -9.37
C VAL A 76 3.55 4.43 -10.76
N ASN A 77 4.18 3.49 -11.46
CA ASN A 77 4.39 3.55 -12.89
C ASN A 77 3.38 2.64 -13.56
N LEU A 78 2.78 3.09 -14.67
CA LEU A 78 1.77 2.33 -15.40
C LEU A 78 2.31 1.80 -16.72
N ILE A 79 1.69 0.76 -17.25
CA ILE A 79 2.07 0.15 -18.52
C ILE A 79 1.42 0.92 -19.68
N PHE A 80 2.17 1.17 -20.75
CA PHE A 80 1.65 1.78 -21.97
C PHE A 80 0.50 0.94 -22.56
N GLY A 81 -0.53 1.61 -23.10
CA GLY A 81 -1.69 0.97 -23.69
C GLY A 81 -2.90 0.83 -22.74
N TYR A 82 -2.72 1.06 -21.44
CA TYR A 82 -3.82 1.15 -20.48
C TYR A 82 -4.36 2.57 -20.35
N LYS A 83 -5.66 2.69 -20.06
CA LYS A 83 -6.28 3.97 -19.70
C LYS A 83 -5.91 4.31 -18.26
N LEU A 84 -5.09 5.35 -18.08
CA LEU A 84 -4.61 5.81 -16.78
C LEU A 84 -5.73 5.97 -15.72
N PRO A 85 -6.88 6.62 -16.03
CA PRO A 85 -7.95 6.77 -15.04
C PRO A 85 -8.59 5.44 -14.63
N ASP A 86 -8.71 4.49 -15.55
CA ASP A 86 -9.34 3.19 -15.30
C ASP A 86 -8.45 2.35 -14.36
N VAL A 87 -7.13 2.32 -14.62
CA VAL A 87 -6.16 1.64 -13.75
C VAL A 87 -6.09 2.31 -12.37
N ALA A 88 -6.08 3.65 -12.31
CA ALA A 88 -6.07 4.38 -11.05
C ALA A 88 -7.34 4.09 -10.23
N SER A 89 -8.52 4.08 -10.86
CA SER A 89 -9.78 3.76 -10.18
C SER A 89 -9.79 2.31 -9.68
N ALA A 90 -9.33 1.36 -10.50
CA ALA A 90 -9.24 -0.05 -10.11
C ALA A 90 -8.30 -0.22 -8.90
N LEU A 91 -7.15 0.45 -8.92
CA LEU A 91 -6.18 0.42 -7.82
C LEU A 91 -6.76 1.04 -6.54
N GLN A 92 -7.47 2.17 -6.65
CA GLN A 92 -8.13 2.82 -5.50
C GLN A 92 -9.13 1.88 -4.83
N THR A 93 -10.02 1.26 -5.62
CA THR A 93 -11.02 0.32 -5.11
C THR A 93 -10.36 -0.90 -4.49
N ALA A 94 -9.37 -1.50 -5.16
CA ALA A 94 -8.68 -2.67 -4.65
C ALA A 94 -7.96 -2.40 -3.31
N ILE A 95 -7.33 -1.23 -3.16
CA ILE A 95 -6.69 -0.82 -1.90
C ILE A 95 -7.72 -0.65 -0.79
N GLU A 96 -8.83 0.06 -1.06
CA GLU A 96 -9.89 0.27 -0.07
C GLU A 96 -10.45 -1.06 0.44
N GLU A 97 -10.82 -1.94 -0.48
CA GLU A 97 -11.43 -3.24 -0.18
C GLU A 97 -10.49 -4.13 0.63
N GLU A 98 -9.23 -4.29 0.20
CA GLU A 98 -8.31 -5.23 0.85
C GLU A 98 -7.84 -4.72 2.22
N VAL A 99 -7.59 -3.41 2.37
CA VAL A 99 -7.26 -2.84 3.68
C VAL A 99 -8.42 -3.03 4.64
N LYS A 100 -9.66 -2.73 4.23
CA LYS A 100 -10.85 -2.91 5.07
C LYS A 100 -11.08 -4.37 5.43
N LYS A 101 -10.94 -5.28 4.46
CA LYS A 101 -11.12 -6.72 4.63
C LYS A 101 -10.13 -7.33 5.61
N LEU A 102 -8.85 -6.95 5.53
CA LEU A 102 -7.80 -7.55 6.35
C LEU A 102 -7.65 -6.89 7.73
N THR A 103 -7.88 -5.58 7.82
CA THR A 103 -7.61 -4.80 9.04
C THR A 103 -8.87 -4.34 9.77
N GLY A 104 -10.03 -4.35 9.11
CA GLY A 104 -11.26 -3.76 9.62
C GLY A 104 -11.26 -2.23 9.66
N LEU A 105 -10.21 -1.58 9.14
CA LEU A 105 -10.08 -0.12 9.13
C LEU A 105 -10.83 0.49 7.95
N ASN A 106 -11.47 1.65 8.17
CA ASN A 106 -12.06 2.43 7.09
C ASN A 106 -11.00 3.33 6.45
N VAL A 107 -10.81 3.16 5.14
CA VAL A 107 -9.99 4.04 4.31
C VAL A 107 -10.82 5.26 3.92
N SER A 108 -10.34 6.46 4.23
CA SER A 108 -11.04 7.70 3.90
C SER A 108 -10.64 8.29 2.55
N LYS A 109 -9.43 7.98 2.08
CA LYS A 109 -8.87 8.51 0.84
C LYS A 109 -7.75 7.62 0.34
N VAL A 110 -7.71 7.41 -0.98
CA VAL A 110 -6.60 6.77 -1.68
C VAL A 110 -6.15 7.70 -2.81
N ASP A 111 -4.96 8.27 -2.68
CA ASP A 111 -4.33 9.11 -3.69
C ASP A 111 -3.38 8.28 -4.54
N ILE A 112 -3.59 8.26 -5.86
CA ILE A 112 -2.71 7.56 -6.81
C ILE A 112 -1.91 8.61 -7.60
N ILE A 113 -0.60 8.55 -7.48
CA ILE A 113 0.34 9.41 -8.19
C ILE A 113 0.99 8.59 -9.30
N ILE A 114 0.69 8.91 -10.54
CA ILE A 114 1.32 8.27 -11.70
C ILE A 114 2.60 9.03 -12.00
N ARG A 115 3.76 8.38 -11.85
CA ARG A 115 5.08 9.01 -12.04
C ARG A 115 5.59 8.87 -13.47
N GLU A 116 5.48 7.67 -14.03
CA GLU A 116 5.98 7.34 -15.38
C GLU A 116 5.06 6.33 -16.07
N ILE A 117 5.23 6.20 -17.38
CA ILE A 117 4.63 5.13 -18.19
C ILE A 117 5.77 4.28 -18.72
N ASP A 118 5.77 2.98 -18.41
CA ASP A 118 6.74 2.01 -18.91
C ASP A 118 6.15 1.30 -20.14
N ASP A 119 7.01 0.93 -21.09
CA ASP A 119 6.65 0.01 -22.17
C ASP A 119 6.33 -1.39 -21.59
N PRO A 120 5.44 -2.17 -22.22
CA PRO A 120 5.15 -3.52 -21.79
C PRO A 120 6.43 -4.37 -21.82
N VAL A 121 6.69 -5.09 -20.74
CA VAL A 121 7.83 -6.01 -20.67
C VAL A 121 7.59 -7.13 -21.68
N VAL A 122 8.41 -7.18 -22.71
CA VAL A 122 8.48 -8.30 -23.64
C VAL A 122 9.38 -9.34 -22.97
N GLU A 123 8.79 -10.38 -22.40
CA GLU A 123 9.59 -11.54 -21.96
C GLU A 123 10.09 -12.24 -23.23
N GLU A 124 11.39 -12.09 -23.52
CA GLU A 124 12.06 -12.90 -24.55
C GLU A 124 12.25 -14.32 -23.98
N GLU A 125 11.64 -15.31 -24.64
CA GLU A 125 11.78 -16.76 -24.33
C GLU A 125 13.19 -17.30 -24.59
#